data_AF-A0A4S3LPD7-F1
#
_entry.id   AF-A0A4S3LPD7-F1
#
_cell.length_a   1.000
_cell.length_b   1.000
_cell.length_c   1.000
_cell.angle_alpha   90.00
_cell.angle_beta   90.00
_cell.angle_gamma   90.00
#
_symmetry.space_group_name_H-M   'P 1'
#
loop_
_entity.id
_entity.type
_entity.pdbx_description
1 polymer ?
#
loop_
_entity_poly.entity_id
_entity_poly.type
_entity_poly.pdbx_seq_one_letter_code
_entity_poly.pdbx_strand_id
1 'polypeptide(L)' 'MKRELSILIYVIAMGTFIIFLVAFLSRLFTYWSNDIAIPFEELLYISFKVGLAGGTIGGVGTWLMHIFNLYRHR' A
#
# COMPACT_ATOMS: atom_id res chain seq x y z
N MET A 1 -13.73 -8.94 18.42
CA MET A 1 -12.70 -9.82 17.79
C MET A 1 -12.90 -10.04 16.29
N LYS A 2 -13.83 -10.88 15.79
CA LYS A 2 -13.93 -11.15 14.33
C LYS A 2 -14.15 -9.89 13.46
N ARG A 3 -15.04 -8.99 13.89
CA ARG A 3 -15.36 -7.74 13.16
C ARG A 3 -14.21 -6.74 13.11
N GLU A 4 -13.48 -6.59 14.22
CA GLU A 4 -12.33 -5.67 14.32
C GLU A 4 -11.17 -6.14 13.45
N LEU A 5 -10.95 -7.46 13.39
CA LEU A 5 -9.91 -8.07 12.57
C LEU A 5 -10.23 -7.91 11.07
N SER A 6 -11.50 -8.04 10.68
CA SER A 6 -11.94 -7.74 9.30
C SER A 6 -11.76 -6.27 8.92
N ILE A 7 -12.05 -5.33 9.83
CA ILE A 7 -11.84 -3.89 9.59
C ILE A 7 -10.35 -3.60 9.44
N LEU A 8 -9.50 -4.19 10.29
CA LEU A 8 -8.05 -4.04 10.20
C LEU A 8 -7.52 -4.54 8.85
N ILE A 9 -7.89 -5.74 8.43
CA ILE A 9 -7.49 -6.30 7.13
C ILE A 9 -7.97 -5.41 5.98
N TYR A 10 -9.21 -4.91 6.05
CA TYR A 10 -9.76 -4.03 5.02
C TYR A 10 -8.98 -2.72 4.91
N VAL A 11 -8.64 -2.09 6.02
CA VAL A 11 -7.86 -0.84 6.04
C VAL A 11 -6.46 -1.06 5.47
N ILE A 12 -5.81 -2.18 5.83
CA ILE A 12 -4.49 -2.53 5.29
C ILE A 12 -4.59 -2.77 3.78
N ALA A 13 -5.56 -3.56 3.32
CA ALA A 13 -5.76 -3.85 1.91
C ALA A 13 -6.06 -2.58 1.09
N MET A 14 -6.96 -1.72 1.58
CA MET A 14 -7.28 -0.45 0.92
C MET A 14 -6.09 0.51 0.91
N GLY A 15 -5.36 0.65 2.02
CA GLY A 15 -4.16 1.49 2.07
C GLY A 15 -3.09 1.02 1.08
N THR A 16 -2.87 -0.29 1.00
CA THR A 16 -1.95 -0.91 0.03
C THR A 16 -2.40 -0.64 -1.40
N PHE A 17 -3.70 -0.79 -1.67
CA PHE A 17 -4.29 -0.58 -2.99
C PHE A 17 -4.15 0.88 -3.44
N ILE A 18 -4.42 1.85 -2.56
CA ILE A 18 -4.29 3.29 -2.87
C ILE A 18 -2.84 3.64 -3.19
N ILE A 19 -1.88 3.19 -2.37
CA ILE A 19 -0.44 3.46 -2.61
C ILE A 19 0.00 2.85 -3.95
N PHE A 20 -0.42 1.62 -4.23
CA PHE A 20 -0.16 0.96 -5.51
C PHE A 20 -0.76 1.76 -6.69
N LEU A 21 -2.01 2.19 -6.57
CA LEU A 21 -2.72 2.93 -7.62
C LEU A 21 -2.04 4.27 -7.92
N VAL A 22 -1.64 5.02 -6.88
CA VAL A 22 -0.94 6.31 -7.03
C VAL A 22 0.45 6.12 -7.65
N ALA A 23 1.21 5.09 -7.23
CA ALA A 23 2.52 4.78 -7.81
C ALA A 23 2.41 4.37 -9.28
N PHE A 24 1.39 3.57 -9.62
CA PHE A 24 1.13 3.17 -10.99
C PHE A 24 0.71 4.36 -11.87
N LEU A 25 -0.24 5.18 -11.41
CA LEU A 25 -0.73 6.35 -12.15
C LEU A 25 0.36 7.40 -12.38
N SER A 26 1.18 7.69 -11.37
CA SER A 26 2.29 8.64 -11.51
C SER A 26 3.30 8.20 -12.57
N ARG A 27 3.63 6.90 -12.61
CA ARG A 27 4.53 6.35 -13.65
C ARG A 27 3.88 6.26 -15.02
N LEU A 28 2.60 5.91 -15.09
CA LEU A 28 1.84 5.91 -16.34
C LEU A 28 1.77 7.31 -16.96
N PHE A 29 1.58 8.33 -16.12
CA PHE A 29 1.61 9.73 -16.55
C PHE A 29 3.00 10.13 -17.07
N THR A 30 4.08 9.74 -16.39
CA THR A 30 5.46 10.00 -16.85
C THR A 30 5.77 9.31 -18.18
N TYR A 31 5.29 8.08 -18.38
CA TYR A 31 5.42 7.34 -19.63
C TYR A 31 4.70 8.04 -20.78
N TRP A 32 3.47 8.51 -20.55
CA TRP A 32 2.68 9.26 -21.55
C TRP A 32 3.25 10.66 -21.84
N SER A 33 3.83 11.33 -20.85
CA SER A 33 4.25 12.73 -20.95
C SER A 33 5.64 12.93 -21.58
N ASN A 34 6.57 11.99 -21.38
CA ASN A 34 7.99 12.21 -21.72
C ASN A 34 8.54 11.34 -22.87
N ASP A 35 7.73 10.55 -23.58
CA ASP A 35 8.20 9.61 -24.63
C ASP A 35 9.36 8.71 -24.15
N ILE A 36 9.45 8.47 -22.83
CA ILE A 36 10.45 7.59 -22.25
C ILE A 36 9.89 6.18 -22.41
N ALA A 37 10.48 5.40 -23.31
CA ALA A 37 10.16 3.99 -23.53
C ALA A 37 10.61 3.15 -22.32
N ILE A 38 9.90 3.27 -21.19
CA ILE A 38 10.07 2.39 -20.04
C ILE A 38 9.28 1.10 -20.35
N PRO A 39 9.94 -0.07 -20.38
CA PRO A 39 9.24 -1.33 -20.61
C PRO A 39 8.16 -1.54 -19.54
N PHE A 40 6.96 -1.96 -19.98
CA PHE A 40 5.81 -2.15 -19.11
C PHE A 40 6.08 -3.16 -17.97
N GLU A 41 6.91 -4.18 -18.22
CA GLU A 41 7.38 -5.12 -17.19
C GLU A 41 8.13 -4.43 -16.05
N GLU A 42 9.00 -3.47 -16.38
CA GLU A 42 9.80 -2.74 -15.40
C GLU A 42 8.92 -1.79 -14.56
N LEU A 43 7.89 -1.24 -15.21
CA LEU A 43 6.90 -0.38 -14.59
C LEU A 43 5.99 -1.17 -13.62
N LEU A 44 5.58 -2.38 -14.01
CA LEU A 44 4.87 -3.32 -13.15
C LEU A 44 5.73 -3.80 -11.99
N TYR A 45 6.98 -4.20 -12.25
CA TYR A 45 7.90 -4.69 -11.22
C TYR A 45 8.09 -3.66 -10.11
N ILE A 46 8.32 -2.40 -10.48
CA ILE A 46 8.52 -1.34 -9.49
C ILE A 46 7.21 -0.97 -8.79
N SER A 47 6.08 -0.95 -9.50
CA SER A 47 4.76 -0.71 -8.88
C SER A 47 4.41 -1.80 -7.87
N PHE A 48 4.69 -3.07 -8.18
CA PHE A 48 4.47 -4.20 -7.28
C PHE A 48 5.37 -4.12 -6.05
N LYS A 49 6.65 -3.77 -6.25
CA LYS A 49 7.62 -3.60 -5.17
C LYS A 49 7.24 -2.46 -4.23
N VAL A 50 6.82 -1.32 -4.77
CA VAL A 50 6.37 -0.16 -3.99
C VAL A 50 5.04 -0.46 -3.29
N GLY A 51 4.10 -1.14 -3.97
CA GLY A 51 2.84 -1.58 -3.38
C GLY A 51 3.06 -2.53 -2.20
N LEU A 52 3.89 -3.56 -2.35
CA LEU A 52 4.22 -4.48 -1.26
C LEU A 52 4.95 -3.80 -0.10
N ALA A 53 5.92 -2.92 -0.38
CA ALA A 53 6.62 -2.16 0.66
C ALA A 53 5.67 -1.20 1.40
N GLY A 54 4.80 -0.48 0.68
CA GLY A 54 3.81 0.41 1.27
C GLY A 54 2.76 -0.33 2.09
N GLY A 55 2.29 -1.48 1.60
CA GLY A 55 1.32 -2.31 2.31
C GLY A 55 1.86 -2.94 3.60
N THR A 56 3.11 -3.41 3.59
CA THR A 56 3.76 -3.96 4.79
C THR A 56 3.99 -2.88 5.84
N ILE A 57 4.47 -1.68 5.45
CA ILE A 57 4.66 -0.56 6.36
C ILE A 57 3.32 -0.07 6.95
N GLY A 58 2.27 0.06 6.12
CA GLY A 58 0.93 0.44 6.57
C GLY A 58 0.29 -0.63 7.48
N GLY A 59 0.51 -1.91 7.18
CA GLY A 59 0.08 -3.04 8.00
C GLY A 59 0.75 -3.09 9.37
N VAL A 60 2.06 -2.86 9.43
CA VAL A 60 2.81 -2.80 10.69
C VAL A 60 2.39 -1.58 11.51
N GLY A 61 2.18 -0.43 10.88
CA GLY A 61 1.74 0.80 11.57
C GLY A 61 0.36 0.64 12.22
N THR A 62 -0.61 0.10 11.48
CA THR A 62 -1.96 -0.17 12.01
C THR A 62 -1.96 -1.25 13.09
N TRP A 63 -1.12 -2.28 12.96
CA TRP A 63 -0.94 -3.30 14.00
C TRP A 63 -0.33 -2.74 15.29
N LEU A 64 0.70 -1.89 15.19
CA LEU A 64 1.29 -1.20 16.34
C LEU A 64 0.26 -0.31 17.03
N MET A 65 -0.52 0.46 16.27
CA MET A 65 -1.61 1.28 16.84
C MET A 65 -2.64 0.42 17.58
N HIS A 66 -2.98 -0.76 17.06
CA HIS A 66 -3.88 -1.69 17.72
C HIS A 66 -3.29 -2.25 19.03
N ILE A 67 -2.01 -2.63 19.03
CA ILE A 67 -1.30 -3.08 20.24
C ILE A 67 -1.24 -1.98 21.30
N PHE A 68 -0.84 -0.77 20.92
CA PHE A 68 -0.78 0.35 21.87
C PHE A 68 -2.16 0.70 22.45
N ASN A 69 -3.23 0.58 21.64
CA ASN A 69 -4.59 0.78 22.13
C ASN A 69 -5.02 -0.31 23.13
N LEU A 70 -4.66 -1.57 22.89
CA LEU A 70 -4.89 -2.69 23.81
C LEU A 70 -4.14 -2.52 25.14
N TYR A 71 -2.90 -2.02 25.10
CA TYR A 71 -2.11 -1.76 26.30
C TYR A 71 -2.57 -0.53 27.07
N ARG A 72 -3.17 0.47 26.43
CA ARG A 72 -3.68 1.69 27.08
C ARG A 72 -4.93 1.49 27.91
N HIS A 73 -5.69 0.42 27.63
CA HIS A 73 -6.94 0.09 28.31
C HIS A 73 -6.81 -1.02 29.38
N ARG A 74 -5.58 -1.44 29.70
CA ARG A 74 -5.25 -2.17 30.94
C ARG A 74 -4.63 -1.21 31.95
#